data_AF-A0A957ZM98-F1
#
_entry.id   AF-A0A957ZM98-F1
#
_cell.length_a   1.000
_cell.length_b   1.000
_cell.length_c   1.000
_cell.angle_alpha   90.00
_cell.angle_beta   90.00
_cell.angle_gamma   90.00
#
_symmetry.space_group_name_H-M   'P 1'
#
loop_
_entity.id
_entity.type
_entity.pdbx_description
1 polymer ?
#
loop_
_entity_poly.entity_id
_entity_poly.type
_entity_poly.pdbx_seq_one_letter_code
_entity_poly.pdbx_strand_id
1 'polypeptide(L)' 'DLQSCHTAIVDGYIIEGHVPADDIRKLLAERPDVAGLAVPGMPVGSPGMEVDGFPDEPYDVVAFDADGNSEVFASYR' A
#
# COMPACT_ATOMS: atom_id res chain seq x y z
N ASP A 1 10.46 0.06 8.47
CA ASP A 1 9.07 -0.04 8.96
C ASP A 1 8.04 -0.24 7.85
N LEU A 2 8.21 0.35 6.65
CA LEU A 2 7.26 0.19 5.53
C LEU A 2 7.59 -0.95 4.54
N GLN A 3 8.58 -1.79 4.85
CA GLN A 3 9.09 -2.80 3.92
C GLN A 3 8.07 -3.91 3.64
N SER A 4 8.00 -4.35 2.39
CA SER A 4 7.26 -5.51 1.94
C SER A 4 8.14 -6.42 1.06
N CYS A 5 7.53 -7.31 0.27
CA CYS A 5 8.22 -8.29 -0.55
C CYS A 5 8.57 -7.79 -1.97
N HIS A 6 7.92 -6.73 -2.46
CA HIS A 6 8.17 -6.16 -3.78
C HIS A 6 7.92 -4.66 -3.82
N THR A 7 8.59 -4.00 -4.76
CA THR A 7 8.47 -2.56 -5.02
C THR A 7 8.21 -2.35 -6.50
N ALA A 8 7.29 -1.45 -6.82
CA ALA A 8 7.05 -0.95 -8.16
C ALA A 8 7.11 0.58 -8.19
N ILE A 9 7.34 1.14 -9.38
CA ILE A 9 7.24 2.57 -9.62
C ILE A 9 6.21 2.78 -10.73
N VAL A 10 5.21 3.62 -10.47
CA VAL A 10 4.18 4.00 -11.44
C VAL A 10 4.03 5.51 -11.46
N ASP A 11 4.29 6.10 -12.63
CA ASP A 11 4.19 7.55 -12.86
C ASP A 11 4.92 8.42 -11.81
N GLY A 12 6.08 7.93 -11.34
CA GLY A 12 6.91 8.60 -10.34
C GLY A 12 6.59 8.26 -8.88
N TYR A 13 5.46 7.59 -8.60
CA TYR A 13 5.12 7.13 -7.26
C TYR A 13 5.69 5.74 -6.97
N ILE A 14 6.16 5.54 -5.74
CA ILE A 14 6.60 4.24 -5.22
C ILE A 14 5.39 3.47 -4.70
N ILE A 15 5.24 2.22 -5.12
CA ILE A 15 4.23 1.29 -4.61
C ILE A 15 4.96 0.12 -3.96
N GLU A 16 4.87 0.03 -2.65
CA GLU A 16 5.56 -0.98 -1.83
C GLU A 16 4.56 -2.03 -1.33
N GLY A 17 4.77 -3.28 -1.73
CA GLY A 17 3.93 -4.41 -1.32
C GLY A 17 2.57 -4.46 -1.97
N HIS A 18 1.67 -5.17 -1.29
CA HIS A 18 0.36 -5.58 -1.80
C HIS A 18 -0.69 -4.46 -1.72
N VAL A 19 -0.39 -3.29 -2.30
CA VAL A 19 -1.30 -2.13 -2.34
C VAL A 19 -2.49 -2.42 -3.28
N PRO A 20 -3.74 -2.22 -2.83
CA PRO A 20 -4.92 -2.38 -3.69
C PRO A 20 -4.90 -1.49 -4.92
N ALA A 21 -5.31 -2.05 -6.07
CA ALA A 21 -5.30 -1.33 -7.34
C ALA A 21 -6.18 -0.08 -7.33
N ASP A 22 -7.26 -0.08 -6.54
CA ASP A 22 -8.14 1.10 -6.40
C ASP A 22 -7.46 2.25 -5.65
N ASP A 23 -6.63 1.95 -4.65
CA ASP A 23 -5.82 2.96 -3.96
C ASP A 23 -4.71 3.51 -4.86
N ILE A 24 -4.10 2.67 -5.70
CA ILE A 24 -3.13 3.12 -6.72
C ILE A 24 -3.84 4.05 -7.73
N ARG A 25 -5.04 3.69 -8.20
CA ARG A 25 -5.81 4.56 -9.11
C ARG A 25 -6.18 5.88 -8.46
N LYS A 26 -6.57 5.86 -7.18
CA LYS A 26 -6.87 7.08 -6.42
C LYS A 26 -5.63 7.97 -6.28
N LEU A 27 -4.48 7.40 -5.92
CA LEU A 27 -3.20 8.11 -5.88
C LEU A 27 -2.89 8.81 -7.22
N LEU A 28 -3.00 8.09 -8.33
CA LEU A 28 -2.71 8.62 -9.66
C LEU A 28 -3.71 9.69 -10.13
N ALA A 29 -4.95 9.63 -9.65
CA ALA A 29 -5.98 10.61 -9.96
C ALA A 29 -5.83 11.90 -9.14
N GLU A 30 -5.56 11.77 -7.83
CA GLU A 30 -5.48 12.90 -6.90
C GLU A 30 -4.10 13.57 -6.92
N ARG A 31 -3.04 12.81 -7.25
CA ARG A 31 -1.64 13.24 -7.24
C ARG A 31 -1.24 14.04 -5.98
N PRO A 32 -1.43 13.47 -4.77
CA PRO A 32 -0.98 14.13 -3.56
C PRO A 32 0.56 14.25 -3.54
N ASP A 33 1.05 15.18 -2.70
CA ASP A 33 2.48 15.42 -2.50
C ASP A 33 3.07 14.38 -1.54
N VAL A 34 3.23 13.17 -2.05
CA VAL A 34 3.78 12.01 -1.35
C VAL A 34 4.76 11.29 -2.27
N ALA A 35 5.69 10.53 -1.71
CA ALA A 35 6.59 9.69 -2.47
C ALA A 35 5.93 8.39 -2.94
N GLY A 36 4.96 7.87 -2.18
CA GLY A 36 4.34 6.59 -2.51
C GLY A 36 3.30 6.06 -1.53
N LEU A 37 2.82 4.86 -1.81
CA LEU A 37 1.96 4.05 -0.95
C LEU A 37 2.65 2.74 -0.58
N ALA A 38 2.43 2.27 0.64
CA ALA A 38 2.94 0.99 1.12
C ALA A 38 1.85 0.17 1.83
N VAL A 39 1.87 -1.14 1.63
CA VAL A 39 1.29 -2.13 2.55
C VAL A 39 2.45 -2.87 3.22
N PRO A 40 2.82 -2.50 4.46
CA PRO A 40 3.95 -3.12 5.14
C PRO A 40 3.71 -4.61 5.45
N GLY A 41 4.77 -5.42 5.34
CA GLY A 41 4.68 -6.85 5.55
C GLY A 41 3.96 -7.57 4.40
N MET A 42 3.18 -8.59 4.72
CA MET A 42 2.41 -9.41 3.76
C MET A 42 1.11 -9.91 4.42
N PRO A 43 0.18 -9.00 4.76
CA PRO A 43 -1.05 -9.38 5.46
C PRO A 43 -1.91 -10.30 4.57
N VAL A 44 -2.38 -11.40 5.15
CA VAL A 44 -3.29 -12.34 4.48
C VAL A 44 -4.56 -11.59 4.07
N GLY A 45 -5.03 -11.83 2.84
CA GLY A 45 -6.22 -11.15 2.30
C GLY A 45 -5.92 -9.82 1.60
N SER A 46 -4.68 -9.29 1.69
CA SER A 46 -4.25 -8.24 0.75
C SER A 46 -4.10 -8.82 -0.68
N PRO A 47 -4.22 -8.00 -1.73
CA PRO A 47 -4.22 -8.48 -3.12
C PRO A 47 -2.96 -9.28 -3.47
N GLY A 48 -3.12 -10.57 -3.80
CA GLY A 48 -2.02 -11.50 -4.05
C GLY A 48 -1.50 -12.25 -2.82
N MET A 49 -2.09 -12.02 -1.64
CA MET A 49 -1.84 -12.73 -0.38
C MET A 49 -3.10 -13.41 0.16
N GLU A 50 -4.13 -13.61 -0.67
CA GLU A 50 -5.33 -14.35 -0.30
C GLU A 50 -4.99 -15.83 -0.06
N VAL A 51 -5.50 -16.41 1.03
CA VAL A 51 -5.28 -17.82 1.36
C VAL A 51 -6.63 -18.48 1.66
N ASP A 52 -7.01 -19.46 0.84
CA ASP A 52 -8.28 -20.18 1.00
C ASP A 52 -8.44 -20.77 2.41
N GLY A 53 -9.56 -20.46 3.04
CA GLY A 53 -9.91 -20.96 4.38
C GLY A 53 -9.26 -20.21 5.55
N PHE A 54 -8.49 -19.15 5.28
CA PHE A 54 -7.97 -18.25 6.31
C PHE A 54 -8.73 -16.92 6.28
N PRO A 55 -8.99 -16.30 7.46
CA PRO A 55 -9.59 -14.98 7.50
C PRO A 55 -8.58 -13.92 7.04
N ASP A 56 -9.10 -12.85 6.43
CA ASP A 56 -8.30 -11.67 6.07
C ASP A 56 -7.76 -10.98 7.33
N GLU A 57 -6.50 -10.58 7.28
CA GLU A 57 -5.88 -9.79 8.33
C GLU A 57 -6.18 -8.30 8.09
N PRO A 58 -6.50 -7.52 9.14
CA PRO A 58 -6.67 -6.08 9.00
C PRO A 58 -5.32 -5.43 8.65
N TYR A 59 -5.31 -4.52 7.68
CA TYR A 59 -4.13 -3.78 7.28
C TYR A 59 -4.44 -2.35 6.88
N ASP A 60 -3.41 -1.51 6.89
CA ASP A 60 -3.48 -0.14 6.42
C ASP A 60 -2.61 0.03 5.17
N VAL A 61 -3.12 0.84 4.24
CA VAL A 61 -2.31 1.42 3.17
C VAL A 61 -1.77 2.73 3.70
N VAL A 62 -0.45 2.87 3.70
CA VAL A 62 0.26 4.01 4.28
C VAL A 62 0.83 4.88 3.16
N ALA A 63 0.45 6.15 3.12
CA ALA A 63 1.12 7.13 2.30
C ALA A 63 2.38 7.64 3.03
N PHE A 64 3.47 7.84 2.29
CA PHE A 64 4.72 8.31 2.86
C PHE A 64 5.43 9.30 1.93
N ASP A 65 6.23 10.20 2.50
CA ASP A 65 7.06 11.16 1.76
C ASP A 65 8.56 10.84 1.87
N ALA A 66 9.37 11.64 1.18
CA ALA A 66 10.83 11.47 1.16
C ALA A 66 11.51 11.92 2.47
N ASP A 67 10.82 12.70 3.30
CA ASP A 67 11.31 13.19 4.59
C ASP A 67 11.04 12.18 5.73
N GLY A 68 10.36 11.07 5.41
CA GLY A 68 10.06 9.99 6.35
C GLY A 68 8.76 10.20 7.13
N ASN A 69 7.94 11.18 6.75
CA ASN A 69 6.59 11.30 7.28
C ASN A 69 5.69 10.25 6.64
N SER A 70 4.68 9.81 7.39
CA SER A 70 3.71 8.82 6.92
C SER A 70 2.34 9.01 7.55
N GLU A 71 1.30 8.73 6.79
CA GLU A 71 -0.09 8.75 7.25
C GLU A 71 -0.91 7.60 6.66
N VAL A 72 -2.01 7.24 7.33
CA VAL A 72 -2.92 6.22 6.82
C VAL A 72 -3.73 6.79 5.65
N PHE A 73 -3.57 6.17 4.47
CA PHE A 73 -4.31 6.52 3.26
C PHE A 73 -5.66 5.80 3.18
N ALA A 74 -5.66 4.52 3.56
CA ALA A 74 -6.86 3.67 3.61
C ALA A 74 -6.69 2.55 4.66
N SER A 75 -7.82 2.04 5.16
CA SER A 75 -7.87 0.96 6.15
C SER A 75 -8.80 -0.16 5.69
N TYR A 76 -8.30 -1.39 5.75
CA TYR A 76 -9.02 -2.62 5.44
C TYR A 76 -9.13 -3.46 6.71
N ARG A 77 -10.32 -3.98 7.00
CA ARG A 77 -10.68 -4.57 8.30
C ARG A 77 -11.60 -5.77 8.14
#